data_AF-A0A7C4Q2J1-F1
#
_entry.id   AF-A0A7C4Q2J1-F1
#
_cell.length_a   1.000
_cell.length_b   1.000
_cell.length_c   1.000
_cell.angle_alpha   90.00
_cell.angle_beta   90.00
_cell.angle_gamma   90.00
#
_symmetry.space_group_name_H-M   'P 1'
#
loop_
_entity.id
_entity.type
_entity.pdbx_description
1 polymer ?
#
loop_
_entity_poly.entity_id
_entity_poly.type
_entity_poly.pdbx_seq_one_letter_code
_entity_poly.pdbx_strand_id
1 'polypeptide(L)'
;MFQSFREFLNKLFKPFAGKPEKMPPVSLAEARMMAEMIAGTDEVELTCDEVFELLDQFTEMAVRGEDVAHLMPLVHRHLEMCPECREEYETLRRILEAKLI
;
A
#
# COMPACT_ATOMS: atom_id res chain seq x y z
N MET A 1 -51.63 -11.32 17.38
CA MET A 1 -50.95 -11.25 16.07
C MET A 1 -50.43 -9.85 15.72
N PHE A 2 -51.02 -8.75 16.22
CA PHE A 2 -50.60 -7.37 15.90
C PHE A 2 -49.44 -6.78 16.74
N GLN A 3 -49.09 -7.35 17.90
CA GLN A 3 -48.05 -6.80 18.78
C GLN A 3 -46.63 -7.07 18.26
N SER A 4 -46.39 -8.27 17.71
CA SER A 4 -45.09 -8.67 17.16
C SER A 4 -44.70 -7.89 15.89
N PHE A 5 -45.68 -7.48 15.08
CA PHE A 5 -45.44 -6.68 13.88
C PHE A 5 -45.03 -5.24 14.22
N ARG A 6 -45.66 -4.65 15.25
CA ARG A 6 -45.29 -3.31 15.75
C ARG A 6 -43.89 -3.29 16.34
N GLU A 7 -43.50 -4.32 17.09
CA GLU A 7 -42.16 -4.46 17.64
C GLU A 7 -41.09 -4.62 16.55
N PHE A 8 -41.40 -5.42 15.52
CA PHE A 8 -40.53 -5.61 14.36
C PHE A 8 -40.30 -4.30 13.59
N LEU A 9 -41.36 -3.52 13.33
CA LEU A 9 -41.23 -2.20 12.71
C LEU A 9 -40.42 -1.23 13.58
N ASN A 10 -40.63 -1.22 14.90
CA ASN A 10 -39.89 -0.34 15.80
C ASN A 10 -38.39 -0.70 15.88
N LYS A 11 -38.03 -1.96 15.63
CA LYS A 11 -36.65 -2.44 15.57
C LYS A 11 -35.96 -2.07 14.24
N LEU A 12 -36.72 -2.02 13.14
CA LEU A 12 -36.24 -1.58 11.82
C LEU A 12 -36.09 -0.06 11.70
N PHE A 13 -36.94 0.71 12.37
CA PHE A 13 -36.93 2.19 12.32
C PHE A 13 -36.23 2.85 13.50
N LYS A 14 -35.55 2.10 14.37
CA LYS A 14 -34.80 2.69 15.49
C LYS A 14 -33.61 3.47 14.91
N PRO A 15 -33.56 4.80 15.00
CA PRO A 15 -32.38 5.54 14.58
C PRO A 15 -31.21 5.02 15.42
N PHE A 16 -30.10 4.70 14.77
CA PHE A 16 -28.84 4.40 15.45
C PHE A 16 -28.38 5.69 16.13
N ALA A 17 -28.97 5.98 17.28
CA ALA A 17 -28.57 7.07 18.16
C ALA A 17 -27.29 6.63 18.90
N GLY A 18 -26.22 6.46 18.14
CA GLY A 18 -24.88 6.47 18.70
C GLY A 18 -24.70 7.79 19.43
N LYS A 19 -24.19 7.76 20.67
CA LYS A 19 -23.80 8.99 21.36
C LYS A 19 -22.74 9.69 20.49
N PRO A 20 -22.72 11.04 20.41
CA PRO A 20 -21.61 11.74 19.79
C PRO A 20 -20.37 11.49 20.65
N GLU A 21 -19.60 10.47 20.26
CA GLU A 21 -18.31 10.20 20.86
C GLU A 21 -17.37 11.30 20.38
N LYS A 22 -16.93 12.14 21.31
CA LYS A 22 -15.96 13.19 21.00
C LYS A 22 -14.67 12.50 20.60
N MET A 23 -14.35 12.49 19.31
CA MET A 23 -13.03 12.07 18.85
C MET A 23 -11.98 12.91 19.60
N PRO A 24 -10.96 12.28 20.21
CA PRO A 24 -9.90 13.02 20.87
C PRO A 24 -9.21 13.95 19.85
N PRO A 25 -8.77 15.14 20.27
CA PRO A 25 -8.07 16.06 19.37
C PRO A 25 -6.75 15.43 18.91
N VAL A 26 -6.56 15.35 17.59
CA VAL A 26 -5.29 14.94 16.96
C VAL A 26 -4.26 16.04 17.19
N SER A 27 -3.06 15.68 17.63
CA SER A 27 -1.93 16.61 17.76
C SER A 27 -1.34 17.00 16.40
N LEU A 28 -0.64 18.14 16.34
CA LEU A 28 0.05 18.57 15.11
C LEU A 28 1.08 17.53 14.63
N ALA A 29 1.75 16.84 15.55
CA ALA A 29 2.72 15.80 15.24
C ALA A 29 2.06 14.59 14.57
N GLU A 30 0.94 14.10 15.12
CA GLU A 30 0.17 13.00 14.54
C GLU A 30 -0.40 13.38 13.16
N ALA A 31 -0.93 14.60 13.03
CA ALA A 31 -1.43 15.11 11.75
C ALA A 31 -0.33 15.19 10.69
N ARG A 32 0.89 15.60 11.07
CA ARG A 32 2.06 15.65 10.18
C ARG A 32 2.46 14.26 9.72
N MET A 33 2.54 13.29 10.62
CA MET A 33 2.84 11.90 10.25
C MET A 33 1.80 11.32 9.28
N MET A 34 0.51 11.55 9.55
CA MET A 34 -0.55 11.13 8.64
C MET A 34 -0.44 11.79 7.27
N ALA A 35 -0.15 13.09 7.22
CA ALA A 35 0.04 13.81 5.96
C ALA A 35 1.26 13.29 5.17
N GLU A 36 2.36 12.96 5.84
CA GLU A 36 3.55 12.35 5.22
C GLU A 36 3.23 10.96 4.64
N MET A 37 2.45 10.14 5.35
CA MET A 37 2.01 8.83 4.84
C MET A 37 1.11 8.96 3.62
N ILE A 38 0.14 9.88 3.64
CA ILE A 38 -0.76 10.14 2.51
C ILE A 38 0.03 10.69 1.31
N ALA A 39 0.95 11.63 1.55
CA ALA A 39 1.78 12.20 0.49
C ALA A 39 2.72 11.18 -0.18
N GLY A 40 3.03 10.06 0.49
CA GLY A 40 3.79 8.96 -0.09
C GLY A 40 3.01 8.13 -1.12
N THR A 41 1.68 8.16 -1.05
CA THR A 41 0.82 7.37 -1.94
C THR A 41 0.74 7.93 -3.36
N ASP A 42 0.36 7.10 -4.32
CA ASP A 42 0.05 7.50 -5.70
C ASP A 42 -1.32 6.97 -6.15
N GLU A 43 -1.88 7.55 -7.22
CA GLU A 43 -3.09 7.03 -7.86
C GLU A 43 -2.85 5.64 -8.47
N VAL A 44 -1.62 5.37 -8.90
CA VAL A 44 -1.23 4.09 -9.48
C VAL A 44 -0.05 3.51 -8.71
N GLU A 45 -0.30 2.36 -8.07
CA GLU A 45 0.68 1.62 -7.30
C GLU A 45 0.66 0.15 -7.72
N LEU A 46 1.83 -0.50 -7.64
CA LEU A 46 1.93 -1.94 -7.80
C LEU A 46 1.88 -2.60 -6.43
N THR A 47 1.15 -3.71 -6.35
CA THR A 47 1.22 -4.65 -5.24
C THR A 47 2.56 -5.39 -5.23
N CYS A 48 2.91 -6.03 -4.11
CA CYS A 48 4.11 -6.86 -4.04
C CYS A 48 4.10 -7.95 -5.12
N ASP A 49 2.95 -8.62 -5.33
CA ASP A 49 2.81 -9.70 -6.31
C ASP A 49 3.07 -9.21 -7.75
N GLU A 50 2.52 -8.06 -8.14
CA GLU A 50 2.76 -7.46 -9.46
C GLU A 50 4.23 -7.04 -9.63
N VAL A 51 4.90 -6.59 -8.56
CA VAL A 51 6.33 -6.30 -8.60
C VAL A 51 7.14 -7.56 -8.76
N PHE A 52 6.80 -8.64 -8.05
CA PHE A 52 7.46 -9.93 -8.16
C PHE A 52 7.40 -10.49 -9.59
N GLU A 53 6.27 -10.32 -10.30
CA GLU A 53 6.12 -10.73 -11.70
C GLU A 53 7.04 -9.96 -12.67
N LEU A 54 7.51 -8.78 -12.29
CA LEU A 54 8.34 -7.90 -13.10
C LEU A 54 9.81 -7.82 -12.63
N LEU A 55 10.12 -8.45 -11.48
CA LEU A 55 11.36 -8.23 -10.75
C LEU A 55 12.57 -8.78 -11.50
N ASP A 56 12.41 -9.88 -12.23
CA ASP A 56 13.44 -10.47 -13.08
C ASP A 56 13.84 -9.51 -14.22
N GLN A 57 12.85 -9.00 -14.96
CA GLN A 57 13.05 -8.05 -16.04
C GLN A 57 13.69 -6.75 -15.52
N PHE A 58 13.19 -6.21 -14.41
CA PHE A 58 13.75 -5.03 -13.77
C PHE A 58 15.22 -5.24 -13.41
N THR A 59 15.54 -6.38 -12.78
CA THR A 59 16.90 -6.67 -12.33
C THR A 59 17.86 -6.87 -13.50
N GLU A 60 17.45 -7.58 -14.54
CA GLU A 60 18.29 -7.76 -15.73
C GLU A 60 18.62 -6.43 -16.41
N MET A 61 17.65 -5.53 -16.55
CA MET A 61 17.88 -4.18 -17.09
C MET A 61 18.84 -3.38 -16.21
N ALA A 62 18.67 -3.44 -14.89
CA ALA A 62 19.55 -2.76 -13.95
C ALA A 62 20.99 -3.25 -14.07
N VAL A 63 21.20 -4.57 -14.17
CA VAL A 63 22.51 -5.18 -14.34
C VAL A 63 23.17 -4.80 -15.68
N ARG A 64 22.38 -4.59 -16.74
CA ARG A 64 22.86 -4.05 -18.03
C ARG A 64 23.21 -2.57 -17.99
N GLY A 65 22.95 -1.88 -16.87
CA GLY A 65 23.22 -0.45 -16.71
C GLY A 65 22.14 0.44 -17.33
N GLU A 66 20.95 -0.08 -17.57
CA GLU A 66 19.81 0.70 -18.07
C GLU A 66 19.22 1.58 -16.96
N ASP A 67 18.60 2.70 -17.33
CA ASP A 67 17.91 3.59 -16.40
C ASP A 67 16.55 3.02 -15.99
N VAL A 68 16.57 2.02 -15.11
CA VAL A 68 15.37 1.32 -14.65
C VAL A 68 14.40 2.19 -13.86
N ALA A 69 14.88 3.29 -13.27
CA ALA A 69 14.02 4.26 -12.60
C ALA A 69 13.14 5.01 -13.62
N HIS A 70 13.68 5.29 -14.81
CA HIS A 70 12.91 5.86 -15.91
C HIS A 70 12.06 4.83 -16.66
N LEU A 71 12.59 3.63 -16.90
CA LEU A 71 11.92 2.59 -17.70
C LEU A 71 10.79 1.87 -16.96
N MET A 72 10.94 1.68 -15.65
CA MET A 72 9.95 0.99 -14.80
C MET A 72 9.73 1.78 -13.50
N PRO A 73 9.19 3.01 -13.58
CA PRO A 73 9.10 3.92 -12.44
C PRO A 73 8.25 3.37 -11.29
N LEU A 74 7.20 2.59 -11.59
CA LEU A 74 6.32 2.00 -10.57
C LEU A 74 7.02 0.88 -9.78
N VAL A 75 7.81 0.04 -10.46
CA VAL A 75 8.62 -1.00 -9.78
C VAL A 75 9.69 -0.32 -8.93
N HIS A 76 10.40 0.67 -9.49
CA HIS A 76 11.41 1.42 -8.75
C HIS A 76 10.83 2.05 -7.47
N ARG A 77 9.69 2.73 -7.57
CA ARG A 77 9.01 3.35 -6.43
C ARG A 77 8.59 2.31 -5.38
N HIS A 78 8.06 1.15 -5.80
CA HIS A 78 7.68 0.12 -4.86
C HIS A 78 8.91 -0.40 -4.09
N LEU A 79 10.04 -0.61 -4.75
CA LEU A 79 11.31 -0.96 -4.07
C LEU A 79 11.78 0.15 -3.13
N GLU A 80 11.45 1.42 -3.40
CA GLU A 80 11.70 2.52 -2.48
C GLU A 80 10.92 2.41 -1.17
N MET A 81 9.67 1.95 -1.25
CA MET A 81 8.72 1.92 -0.13
C MET A 81 8.63 0.57 0.60
N CYS A 82 8.96 -0.54 -0.07
CA CYS A 82 8.81 -1.90 0.44
C CYS A 82 10.18 -2.55 0.70
N PRO A 83 10.61 -2.67 1.97
CA PRO A 83 11.90 -3.30 2.31
C PRO A 83 12.00 -4.76 1.87
N GLU A 84 10.90 -5.51 1.93
CA GLU A 84 10.87 -6.93 1.56
C GLU A 84 11.17 -7.11 0.06
N CYS A 85 10.46 -6.38 -0.82
CA CYS A 85 10.73 -6.46 -2.25
C CYS A 85 12.13 -5.92 -2.62
N ARG A 86 12.66 -4.95 -1.87
CA ARG A 86 14.03 -4.47 -2.05
C ARG A 86 15.07 -5.54 -1.74
N GLU A 87 14.89 -6.30 -0.66
CA GLU A 87 15.79 -7.40 -0.30
C GLU A 87 15.85 -8.46 -1.40
N GLU A 88 14.70 -8.82 -1.97
CA GLU A 88 14.58 -9.77 -3.07
C GLU A 88 15.27 -9.26 -4.34
N TYR A 89 15.06 -7.99 -4.69
CA TYR A 89 15.78 -7.32 -5.78
C TYR A 89 17.30 -7.38 -5.60
N GLU A 90 17.80 -6.98 -4.42
CA GLU A 90 19.23 -6.96 -4.14
C GLU A 90 19.83 -8.37 -4.19
N THR A 91 19.09 -9.38 -3.72
CA THR A 91 19.50 -10.77 -3.76
C THR A 91 19.61 -11.27 -5.20
N LEU A 92 18.57 -11.04 -6.01
CA LEU A 92 18.57 -11.42 -7.43
C LEU A 92 19.69 -10.71 -8.18
N ARG A 93 19.88 -9.41 -7.93
CA ARG A 93 20.94 -8.61 -8.55
C ARG A 93 22.33 -9.16 -8.24
N ARG A 94 22.63 -9.47 -6.97
CA ARG A 94 23.91 -10.08 -6.57
C ARG A 94 24.16 -11.41 -7.30
N ILE A 95 23.12 -12.23 -7.47
CA ILE A 95 23.22 -13.51 -8.18
C ILE A 95 23.55 -13.29 -9.67
N LEU A 96 22.89 -12.32 -10.32
CA LEU A 96 23.12 -12.02 -11.74
C LEU A 96 24.50 -11.40 -11.97
N GLU A 97 24.93 -10.46 -11.12
CA GLU A 97 26.27 -9.86 -11.20
C GLU A 97 27.37 -10.91 -10.99
N ALA A 98 27.17 -11.90 -10.11
CA ALA A 98 28.13 -12.99 -9.89
C ALA A 98 28.23 -13.98 -11.07
N LYS A 99 27.19 -14.09 -11.92
CA LYS A 99 27.18 -14.98 -13.10
C LYS A 99 27.77 -14.34 -14.35
N LEU A 100 27.97 -13.03 -14.36
CA LEU A 100 28.52 -12.26 -15.49
C LEU A 100 30.04 -12.07 -15.41
N ILE A 101 30.70 -12.73 -14.44
CA ILE A 101 32.15 -12.80 -14.23
C ILE A 101 32.61 -14.22 -14.60
#